data_AF-A0AA40STG0-F1
#
_entry.id   AF-A0AA40STG0-F1
#
_cell.length_a   1.000
_cell.length_b   1.000
_cell.length_c   1.000
_cell.angle_alpha   90.00
_cell.angle_beta   90.00
_cell.angle_gamma   90.00
#
_symmetry.space_group_name_H-M   'P 1'
#
loop_
_entity.id
_entity.type
_entity.pdbx_description
1 polymer ?
#
loop_
_entity_poly.entity_id
_entity_poly.type
_entity_poly.pdbx_seq_one_letter_code
_entity_poly.pdbx_strand_id
1 'polypeptide(L)'
;MSRDFTSFKCDRRTTKTILGVANQFYLILEGEAEISVSDRPLSKLKPGESFGNAQLIDGQNYPFTVRAAANTDVEVMTADRESFCKLLCI
;
A
#
# COMPACT_ATOMS: atom_id res chain seq x y z
N MET A 1 -14.84 5.56 -14.08
CA MET A 1 -13.42 5.34 -13.71
C MET A 1 -13.11 6.28 -12.56
N SER A 2 -13.29 5.84 -11.32
CA SER A 2 -12.91 6.62 -10.13
C SER A 2 -11.46 6.31 -9.83
N ARG A 3 -10.56 7.29 -9.96
CA ARG A 3 -9.21 7.18 -9.40
C ARG A 3 -9.37 7.63 -7.95
N ASP A 4 -9.52 6.67 -7.05
CA ASP A 4 -9.64 6.98 -5.63
C ASP A 4 -8.23 7.25 -5.09
N PHE A 5 -7.93 8.53 -4.88
CA PHE A 5 -6.72 8.97 -4.20
C PHE A 5 -6.98 8.86 -2.69
N THR A 6 -6.29 7.95 -2.04
CA THR A 6 -6.40 7.79 -0.58
C THR A 6 -5.16 8.42 0.05
N SER A 7 -5.30 9.61 0.62
CA SER A 7 -4.23 10.22 1.41
C SER A 7 -4.20 9.62 2.82
N PHE A 8 -3.01 9.24 3.31
CA PHE A 8 -2.81 8.83 4.70
C PHE A 8 -2.05 9.93 5.46
N LYS A 9 -2.72 10.48 6.47
CA LYS A 9 -2.10 11.43 7.40
C LYS A 9 -1.53 10.70 8.60
N CYS A 10 -0.24 10.89 8.86
CA CYS A 10 0.45 10.39 10.04
C CYS A 10 0.19 11.35 11.21
N ASP A 11 -1.09 11.50 11.60
CA ASP A 11 -1.40 12.10 12.89
C ASP A 11 -1.15 11.06 14.00
N ARG A 12 -0.60 11.50 15.13
CA ARG A 12 0.08 10.72 16.19
C ARG A 12 -0.76 9.62 16.86
N ARG A 13 -1.94 9.25 16.34
CA ARG A 13 -2.80 8.16 16.86
C ARG A 13 -3.52 7.32 15.79
N THR A 14 -3.27 7.53 14.50
CA THR A 14 -4.00 6.79 13.45
C THR A 14 -3.04 6.13 12.46
N THR A 15 -2.27 5.15 12.95
CA THR A 15 -1.65 4.16 12.07
C THR A 15 -2.77 3.35 11.42
N LYS A 16 -3.22 3.73 10.22
CA LYS A 16 -4.13 2.91 9.44
C LYS A 16 -3.34 1.70 8.95
N THR A 17 -3.32 0.65 9.76
CA THR A 17 -2.75 -0.64 9.40
C THR A 17 -3.58 -1.21 8.26
N ILE A 18 -3.00 -1.22 7.07
CA ILE A 18 -3.55 -2.01 5.97
C ILE A 18 -3.16 -3.44 6.27
N LEU A 19 -4.08 -4.21 6.83
CA LEU A 19 -4.06 -5.66 6.68
C LEU A 19 -4.29 -5.90 5.20
N GLY A 20 -3.29 -6.42 4.50
CA GLY A 20 -3.41 -6.77 3.10
C GLY A 20 -4.70 -7.57 2.87
N VAL A 21 -5.70 -6.93 2.29
CA VAL A 21 -6.89 -7.59 1.77
C VAL A 21 -6.65 -7.75 0.27
N ALA A 22 -6.73 -8.99 -0.19
CA ALA A 22 -6.18 -9.54 -1.44
C ALA A 22 -6.62 -8.90 -2.78
N ASN A 23 -7.26 -7.73 -2.78
CA ASN A 23 -7.92 -7.15 -3.96
C ASN A 23 -7.50 -5.70 -4.29
N GLN A 24 -6.49 -5.13 -3.64
CA GLN A 24 -6.06 -3.76 -3.93
C GLN A 24 -4.55 -3.61 -4.09
N PHE A 25 -4.19 -2.80 -5.08
CA PHE A 25 -2.84 -2.33 -5.36
C PHE A 25 -2.65 -0.92 -4.80
N TYR A 26 -1.47 -0.66 -4.24
CA TYR A 26 -1.11 0.63 -3.65
C TYR A 26 0.21 1.12 -4.24
N LEU A 27 0.26 2.37 -4.68
CA LEU A 27 1.47 3.07 -5.15
C LEU A 27 1.73 4.27 -4.23
N ILE A 28 2.94 4.38 -3.69
CA ILE A 28 3.35 5.56 -2.91
C ILE A 28 3.57 6.74 -3.88
N LEU A 29 2.78 7.81 -3.71
CA LEU A 29 2.94 9.05 -4.47
C LEU A 29 3.89 10.01 -3.74
N GLU A 30 3.71 10.16 -2.43
CA GLU A 30 4.50 11.02 -1.57
C GLU A 30 4.71 10.38 -0.19
N GLY A 31 5.77 10.77 0.51
CA GLY A 31 6.11 10.26 1.84
C GLY A 31 6.84 8.91 1.83
N GLU A 32 7.07 8.39 3.04
CA GLU A 32 7.72 7.09 3.26
C GLU A 32 6.84 6.20 4.13
N ALA A 33 6.74 4.92 3.78
CA ALA A 33 6.02 3.92 4.55
C ALA A 33 6.94 2.79 5.01
N GLU A 34 6.56 2.08 6.05
CA GLU A 34 7.27 0.92 6.59
C GLU A 34 6.34 -0.31 6.51
N ILE A 35 6.88 -1.42 6.00
CA ILE A 35 6.21 -2.71 5.96
C ILE A 35 6.73 -3.56 7.12
N SER A 36 5.82 -4.17 7.87
CA SER A 36 6.13 -5.16 8.89
C SER A 36 5.35 -6.46 8.69
N VAL A 37 5.95 -7.58 9.08
CA VAL A 37 5.32 -8.91 9.12
C VAL A 37 5.49 -9.45 10.53
N SER A 38 4.40 -9.82 11.19
CA SER A 38 4.40 -10.27 12.58
C SER A 38 5.18 -9.32 13.51
N ASP A 39 4.91 -8.02 13.37
CA ASP A 39 5.56 -6.91 14.09
C ASP A 39 7.08 -6.75 13.88
N ARG A 40 7.66 -7.48 12.92
CA ARG A 40 9.05 -7.29 12.51
C ARG A 40 9.13 -6.35 11.31
N PRO A 41 9.87 -5.24 11.38
CA PRO A 41 10.06 -4.36 10.23
C PRO A 41 10.82 -5.12 9.15
N LEU A 42 10.24 -5.16 7.95
CA LEU A 42 10.78 -5.89 6.80
C LEU A 42 11.47 -4.93 5.82
N SER A 43 10.81 -3.83 5.47
CA SER A 43 11.33 -2.87 4.50
C SER A 43 10.69 -1.50 4.65
N LYS A 44 11.33 -0.49 4.06
CA LYS A 44 10.76 0.84 3.83
C LYS A 44 10.33 0.97 2.36
N LEU A 45 9.26 1.74 2.13
CA LEU A 45 8.73 2.10 0.83
C LEU A 45 8.88 3.61 0.64
N LYS A 46 9.33 4.00 -0.55
CA LYS A 46 9.54 5.37 -1.01
C LYS A 46 8.59 5.74 -2.14
N PRO A 47 8.49 7.03 -2.50
CA PRO A 47 7.70 7.45 -3.65
C PRO A 47 8.09 6.70 -4.93
N GLY A 48 7.09 6.23 -5.66
CA GLY A 48 7.24 5.37 -6.85
C GLY A 48 7.27 3.87 -6.55
N GLU A 49 7.44 3.46 -5.30
CA GLU A 49 7.35 2.05 -4.91
C GLU A 49 5.90 1.64 -4.63
N SER A 50 5.61 0.34 -4.78
CA SER A 50 4.25 -0.19 -4.67
C SER A 50 4.20 -1.47 -3.84
N PHE A 51 3.01 -1.79 -3.32
CA PHE A 51 2.75 -2.99 -2.53
C PHE A 51 1.34 -3.54 -2.77
N GLY A 52 1.10 -4.78 -2.32
CA GLY A 52 -0.19 -5.48 -2.50
C GLY A 52 -0.37 -6.16 -3.86
N ASN A 53 0.57 -5.96 -4.79
CA ASN A 53 0.58 -6.59 -6.11
C ASN A 53 0.76 -8.11 -6.08
N ALA A 54 1.57 -8.66 -5.16
CA ALA A 54 1.81 -10.11 -5.09
C ALA A 54 0.51 -10.92 -4.94
N GLN A 55 -0.38 -10.47 -4.05
CA GLN A 55 -1.68 -11.11 -3.79
C GLN A 55 -2.60 -11.08 -5.02
N LEU A 56 -2.46 -10.07 -5.88
CA LEU A 56 -3.22 -9.97 -7.13
C LEU A 56 -2.74 -10.96 -8.19
N ILE A 57 -1.47 -11.38 -8.13
CA ILE A 57 -0.83 -12.25 -9.11
C ILE A 57 -1.04 -13.73 -8.77
N ASP A 58 -0.74 -14.14 -7.54
CA ASP A 58 -0.78 -15.56 -7.13
C ASP A 58 -2.06 -15.95 -6.35
N GLY A 59 -2.90 -14.98 -5.99
CA GLY A 59 -4.12 -15.18 -5.22
C GLY A 59 -3.89 -15.60 -3.76
N GLN A 60 -2.65 -15.59 -3.28
CA GLN A 60 -2.30 -15.89 -1.90
C GLN A 60 -2.44 -14.65 -1.03
N ASN A 61 -2.85 -14.86 0.22
CA ASN A 61 -2.92 -13.78 1.19
C ASN A 61 -1.62 -13.71 2.00
N TYR A 62 -0.94 -12.56 1.94
CA TYR A 62 0.29 -12.30 2.69
C TYR A 62 -0.03 -11.36 3.85
N PRO A 63 0.02 -11.83 5.11
CA PRO A 63 -0.24 -10.97 6.27
C PRO A 63 0.95 -10.03 6.48
N PHE A 64 0.83 -8.82 5.96
CA PHE A 64 1.74 -7.71 6.26
C PHE A 64 0.94 -6.51 6.73
N THR A 65 1.64 -5.63 7.44
CA THR A 65 1.15 -4.33 7.90
C THR A 65 1.99 -3.25 7.23
N VAL A 66 1.32 -2.28 6.62
CA VAL A 66 1.99 -1.07 6.13
C VAL A 66 1.59 0.10 7.03
N ARG A 67 2.57 0.92 7.41
CA ARG A 67 2.38 2.13 8.23
C ARG A 67 3.17 3.28 7.63
N ALA A 68 2.70 4.51 7.80
CA ALA A 68 3.53 5.68 7.51
C ALA A 68 4.78 5.67 8.40
N ALA A 69 5.92 6.07 7.84
CA ALA A 69 7.13 6.29 8.62
C ALA A 69 6.93 7.46 9.60
N ALA A 70 7.78 7.53 10.63
CA ALA A 70 7.64 8.54 11.66
C ALA A 70 7.77 9.96 11.07
N ASN A 71 6.81 10.84 11.42
CA ASN A 71 6.76 12.25 11.04
C ASN A 71 6.60 12.53 9.53
N THR A 72 6.12 11.56 8.74
CA THR A 72 5.83 11.75 7.32
C THR A 72 4.36 11.45 7.03
N ASP A 73 3.70 12.36 6.33
CA ASP A 73 2.43 12.04 5.67
C ASP A 73 2.73 11.20 4.43
N VAL A 74 1.88 10.21 4.15
CA VAL A 74 2.04 9.31 3.00
C VAL A 74 0.82 9.42 2.12
N GLU A 75 1.02 9.86 0.89
CA GLU A 75 -0.04 9.82 -0.12
C GLU A 75 0.10 8.57 -0.95
N VAL A 76 -1.01 7.84 -1.15
CA VAL A 76 -1.02 6.69 -2.05
C VAL A 76 -2.12 6.78 -3.08
N MET A 77 -1.82 6.23 -4.25
CA MET A 77 -2.84 5.87 -5.22
C MET A 77 -3.28 4.43 -4.95
N THR A 78 -4.59 4.21 -4.92
CA THR A 78 -5.17 2.87 -4.86
C THR A 78 -5.77 2.47 -6.20
N ALA A 79 -5.61 1.21 -6.57
CA ALA A 79 -6.29 0.61 -7.72
C ALA A 79 -6.87 -0.74 -7.33
N ASP A 80 -8.11 -1.01 -7.76
CA ASP A 80 -8.68 -2.34 -7.69
C ASP A 80 -8.01 -3.28 -8.71
N ARG A 81 -8.27 -4.59 -8.58
CA ARG A 81 -7.73 -5.62 -9.48
C ARG A 81 -8.03 -5.33 -10.94
N GLU A 82 -9.26 -4.91 -11.28
CA GLU A 82 -9.63 -4.64 -12.67
C GLU A 82 -8.83 -3.47 -13.27
N SER A 83 -8.67 -2.39 -12.51
CA SER A 83 -7.91 -1.21 -12.90
C SER A 83 -6.42 -1.53 -13.00
N PHE A 84 -5.89 -2.34 -12.08
CA PHE A 84 -4.51 -2.83 -12.13
C PHE A 84 -4.25 -3.71 -13.36
N CYS A 85 -5.13 -4.66 -13.66
CA CYS A 85 -5.02 -5.48 -14.87
C CYS A 85 -5.06 -4.64 -16.16
N LYS A 86 -5.85 -3.55 -16.20
CA LYS A 86 -5.87 -2.61 -17.32
C LYS A 86 -4.56 -1.82 -17.47
N LEU A 87 -3.89 -1.49 -16.37
CA LEU A 87 -2.57 -0.81 -16.39
C LEU A 87 -1.46 -1.73 -16.91
N LEU A 88 -1.54 -3.03 -16.59
CA LEU A 88 -0.53 -4.02 -16.96
C LEU A 88 -0.78 -4.74 -18.28
N CYS A 89 -1.84 -4.41 -19.02
CA CYS A 89 -2.24 -5.16 -20.22
C CYS A 89 -1.13 -5.19 -21.28
N ILE A 90 -0.33 -6.26 -21.17
CA ILE A 90 0.16 -7.16 -22.21
C ILE A 90 -1.03 -7.98 -22.72
#